data_AF-A0A8I0P2Q1-F1
#
_entry.id   AF-A0A8I0P2Q1-F1
#
_cell.length_a   1.000
_cell.length_b   1.000
_cell.length_c   1.000
_cell.angle_alpha   90.00
_cell.angle_beta   90.00
_cell.angle_gamma   90.00
#
_symmetry.space_group_name_H-M   'P 1'
#
loop_
_entity.id
_entity.type
_entity.pdbx_description
1 polymer ?
#
loop_
_entity_poly.entity_id
_entity_poly.type
_entity_poly.pdbx_seq_one_letter_code
_entity_poly.pdbx_strand_id
1 'polypeptide(L)' 'MVTLAGFAASGPVPRRVAALLGPAPVARSRPPVFTSVGLAAWGAAVGAALSATSSANSAVSMTLILYAATPL' A
#
# COMPACT_ATOMS: atom_id res chain seq x y z
N MET A 1 10.92 24.67 1.49
CA MET A 1 11.34 25.01 0.11
C MET A 1 11.96 23.76 -0.51
N VAL A 2 11.32 23.16 -1.52
CA VAL A 2 11.90 22.05 -2.27
C VAL A 2 11.85 22.42 -3.74
N THR A 3 13.03 22.63 -4.31
CA THR A 3 13.23 22.83 -5.74
C THR A 3 13.09 21.48 -6.44
N LEU A 4 12.17 21.38 -7.41
CA LEU A 4 12.00 20.17 -8.20
C LEU A 4 13.14 20.11 -9.24
N ALA A 5 14.24 19.44 -8.89
CA ALA A 5 15.46 19.30 -9.71
C ALA A 5 15.25 18.62 -11.09
N GLY A 6 14.00 18.35 -11.49
CA GLY A 6 13.63 17.78 -12.78
C GLY A 6 12.99 18.77 -13.76
N PHE A 7 12.76 20.03 -13.38
CA PHE A 7 12.27 21.06 -14.32
C PHE A 7 13.44 21.62 -15.15
N ALA A 8 14.20 20.72 -15.77
CA ALA A 8 15.19 21.07 -16.75
C ALA A 8 14.45 21.51 -18.02
N ALA A 9 14.61 22.79 -18.35
CA ALA A 9 14.52 23.45 -19.65
C ALA A 9 13.80 22.69 -20.78
N SER A 10 12.94 23.41 -21.51
CA SER A 10 12.31 23.02 -22.77
C SER A 10 13.33 22.59 -23.85
N GLY A 11 13.86 21.38 -23.70
CA GLY A 11 14.83 20.70 -24.55
C GLY A 11 14.45 19.22 -24.69
N PRO A 12 15.17 18.45 -25.52
CA PRO A 12 14.72 17.18 -26.09
C PRO A 12 14.08 16.24 -25.05
N VAL A 13 12.87 15.79 -25.36
CA VAL A 13 11.99 15.01 -24.48
C VAL A 13 12.79 14.03 -23.63
N PRO A 14 12.68 14.08 -22.29
CA PRO A 14 13.38 13.15 -21.41
C PRO A 14 13.12 11.72 -21.87
N ARG A 15 14.19 10.93 -22.00
CA ARG A 15 14.14 9.54 -22.49
C ARG A 15 13.08 8.66 -21.79
N ARG A 16 12.70 9.04 -20.56
CA ARG A 16 11.62 8.44 -19.76
C ARG A 16 10.22 8.74 -20.30
N VAL A 17 9.96 9.97 -20.73
CA VAL A 17 8.69 10.37 -21.38
C VAL A 17 8.61 9.75 -22.77
N ALA A 18 9.73 9.70 -23.51
CA ALA A 18 9.80 8.96 -24.77
C ALA A 18 9.57 7.45 -24.58
N ALA A 19 9.97 6.87 -23.44
CA ALA A 19 9.69 5.48 -23.10
C ALA A 19 8.25 5.23 -22.62
N LEU A 20 7.52 6.28 -22.21
CA LEU A 20 6.07 6.20 -21.93
C LEU A 20 5.22 6.41 -23.19
N LEU A 21 5.74 7.14 -24.18
CA LEU A 21 5.13 7.35 -25.50
C LEU A 21 5.50 6.26 -26.51
N GLY A 22 6.63 5.58 -26.33
CA GLY A 22 7.02 4.35 -27.02
C GLY A 22 6.23 3.14 -26.49
N PRO A 23 6.11 2.06 -27.28
CA PRO A 23 5.09 1.02 -27.13
C PRO A 23 4.97 0.53 -25.68
N ALA A 24 3.72 0.48 -25.19
CA ALA A 24 3.37 0.09 -23.83
C ALA A 24 4.26 -1.06 -23.36
N PRO A 25 5.00 -0.90 -22.24
CA PRO A 25 5.89 -1.95 -21.77
C PRO A 25 5.07 -3.23 -21.67
N VAL A 26 5.42 -4.21 -22.51
CA VAL A 26 4.84 -5.55 -22.48
C VAL A 26 4.78 -5.93 -21.01
N ALA A 27 3.55 -6.08 -20.51
CA ALA A 27 3.28 -6.66 -19.23
C ALA A 27 3.86 -8.07 -19.29
N ARG A 28 5.16 -8.17 -19.00
CA ARG A 28 5.89 -9.42 -19.01
C ARG A 28 5.33 -10.17 -17.82
N SER A 29 4.33 -11.00 -18.15
CA SER A 29 3.70 -12.05 -17.37
C SER A 29 4.24 -12.09 -15.94
N ARG A 30 3.49 -11.45 -15.04
CA ARG A 30 3.52 -11.62 -13.59
C ARG A 30 4.65 -12.54 -13.11
N PRO A 31 5.72 -12.04 -12.46
CA PRO A 31 6.76 -12.91 -11.93
C PRO A 31 6.09 -13.97 -11.03
N PRO A 32 6.51 -15.24 -11.13
CA PRO A 32 5.81 -16.36 -10.51
C PRO A 32 5.62 -16.09 -9.02
N VAL A 33 4.41 -16.39 -8.53
CA VAL A 33 3.96 -16.19 -7.13
C VAL A 33 4.83 -16.85 -6.06
N PHE A 34 5.86 -17.61 -6.46
CA PHE A 34 6.70 -18.43 -5.61
C PHE A 34 7.99 -17.76 -5.10
N THR A 35 8.29 -16.51 -5.49
CA THR A 35 9.53 -15.84 -5.05
C THR A 35 9.25 -14.44 -4.51
N SER A 36 9.47 -14.24 -3.20
CA SER A 36 9.41 -12.97 -2.44
C SER A 36 8.05 -12.25 -2.38
N VAL A 37 7.37 -12.07 -3.51
CA VAL A 37 6.06 -11.38 -3.60
C VAL A 37 4.96 -12.15 -2.86
N GLY A 38 5.00 -13.49 -2.88
CA GLY A 38 4.07 -14.32 -2.11
C GLY A 38 4.20 -14.12 -0.61
N LEU A 39 5.43 -14.09 -0.08
CA LEU A 39 5.68 -13.80 1.34
C LEU A 39 5.31 -12.36 1.71
N ALA A 40 5.59 -11.39 0.83
CA ALA A 40 5.17 -10.00 1.05
C ALA A 40 3.64 -9.85 1.07
N ALA A 41 2.93 -10.55 0.17
CA ALA A 41 1.47 -10.56 0.15
C ALA A 41 0.86 -11.23 1.38
N TRP A 42 1.44 -12.36 1.84
CA TRP A 42 1.04 -13.00 3.09
C TRP A 42 1.31 -12.10 4.30
N GLY A 43 2.49 -11.45 4.36
CA GLY A 43 2.81 -10.49 5.42
C GLY A 43 1.82 -9.32 5.46
N ALA A 44 1.48 -8.76 4.30
CA ALA A 44 0.47 -7.69 4.20
C ALA A 44 -0.93 -8.17 4.61
N ALA A 45 -1.34 -9.37 4.20
CA ALA A 45 -2.62 -9.96 4.57
C ALA A 45 -2.72 -10.22 6.09
N VAL A 46 -1.66 -10.77 6.69
CA VAL A 46 -1.57 -10.97 8.15
C VAL A 46 -1.59 -9.64 8.88
N GLY A 47 -0.87 -8.62 8.40
CA GLY A 47 -0.89 -7.27 8.97
C GLY A 47 -2.27 -6.63 8.94
N ALA A 48 -2.99 -6.77 7.82
CA ALA A 48 -4.37 -6.30 7.69
C ALA A 48 -5.32 -7.04 8.65
N ALA A 49 -5.19 -8.36 8.77
CA ALA A 49 -5.96 -9.17 9.70
C ALA A 49 -5.70 -8.73 11.15
N LEU A 50 -4.44 -8.57 11.56
CA LEU A 50 -4.08 -8.11 12.91
C LEU A 50 -4.62 -6.71 13.22
N SER A 51 -4.61 -5.80 12.25
CA SER A 51 -5.19 -4.45 12.42
C SER A 51 -6.71 -4.49 12.64
N ALA A 52 -7.42 -5.34 11.90
CA ALA A 52 -8.85 -5.58 12.09
C ALA A 52 -9.14 -6.21 13.48
N THR A 53 -8.36 -7.20 13.89
CA THR A 53 -8.50 -7.85 15.21
C THR A 53 -8.22 -6.88 16.36
N SER A 54 -7.21 -6.02 16.22
CA SER A 54 -6.91 -4.97 17.21
C SER A 54 -8.06 -3.98 17.37
N SER A 55 -8.66 -3.55 16.24
CA SER A 55 -9.87 -2.71 16.27
C SER A 55 -11.04 -3.40 16.96
N ALA A 56 -11.26 -4.68 16.67
CA ALA A 56 -12.28 -5.48 17.34
C ALA A 56 -12.03 -5.58 18.86
N ASN A 57 -10.78 -5.79 19.29
CA ASN A 57 -10.44 -5.87 20.71
C ASN A 57 -10.67 -4.53 21.44
N SER A 58 -10.36 -3.41 20.79
CA SER A 58 -10.67 -2.08 21.32
C SER A 58 -12.17 -1.84 21.45
N ALA A 59 -12.96 -2.26 20.45
CA ALA A 59 -14.41 -2.17 20.50
C ALA A 59 -14.99 -3.01 21.65
N VAL A 60 -14.55 -4.27 21.80
CA VAL A 60 -14.97 -5.15 22.89
C VAL A 60 -14.63 -4.56 24.27
N SER A 61 -13.42 -4.02 24.42
CA SER A 61 -13.01 -3.36 25.67
C SER A 61 -13.92 -2.16 25.99
N MET A 62 -14.20 -1.31 25.01
CA MET A 62 -15.07 -0.15 25.18
C MET A 62 -16.52 -0.56 25.50
N THR A 63 -17.05 -1.57 24.83
CA THR A 63 -18.39 -2.11 25.11
C THR A 63 -18.48 -2.72 26.50
N LEU A 64 -17.46 -3.46 26.94
CA LEU A 64 -17.39 -4.02 28.30
C LEU A 64 -17.36 -2.92 29.37
N ILE A 65 -16.55 -1.88 29.15
CA ILE A 65 -16.50 -0.72 30.06
C ILE A 65 -17.86 -0.03 30.11
N LEU A 66 -18.50 0.20 28.96
CA LEU A 66 -19.82 0.82 28.90
C LEU A 66 -20.85 -0.04 29.62
N TYR A 67 -20.88 -1.35 29.36
CA TYR A 67 -21.79 -2.30 30.02
C TYR A 67 -21.59 -2.32 31.54
N ALA A 68 -20.33 -2.33 32.01
CA ALA A 68 -20.02 -2.28 33.43
C ALA A 68 -20.39 -0.92 34.06
N ALA A 69 -20.29 0.17 33.31
CA ALA A 69 -20.63 1.53 33.75
C ALA A 69 -22.15 1.83 33.69
N THR A 70 -22.92 1.05 32.93
CA THR A 70 -24.39 1.02 33.01
C THR A 70 -24.83 -0.13 33.92
N PRO A 71 -24.95 0.09 35.24
CA PRO A 71 -25.74 -0.81 36.07
C PRO A 71 -27.20 -0.69 35.61
N LEU A 72 -27.69 -1.72 34.94
CA LEU A 72 -29.11 -1.90 34.64
C LEU A 72 -29.85 -2.23 35.95
#